data_AF-A0A2V8C0J4-F1
#
_entry.id   AF-A0A2V8C0J4-F1
#
_cell.length_a   1.000
_cell.length_b   1.000
_cell.length_c   1.000
_cell.angle_alpha   90.00
_cell.angle_beta   90.00
_cell.angle_gamma   90.00
#
_symmetry.space_group_name_H-M   'P 1'
#
loop_
_entity.id
_entity.type
_entity.pdbx_description
1 polymer ?
#
loop_
_entity_poly.entity_id
_entity_poly.type
_entity_poly.pdbx_seq_one_letter_code
_entity_poly.pdbx_strand_id
1 'polypeptide(L)'
;LQLHLSAAPESAEPVPGDTNRLQQVILNLLSNAIKFTPEGGRVEVSLSREAAGMQIKVADTGEGIAPEFLPHVFDRFRQADATMSRTHAGLGLGLAIVRELVEQHGGTVEAESAGIGQGATFTVNLGGLPASAPRERRSHRSTTDTPHPSLNNLRILVVEDDADARELTTMALQDAGATVTTVSSVPEALGAIAGTTATR
;
A
#
# COMPACT_ATOMS: atom_id res chain seq x y z
N LEU A 1 -0.66 -8.14 25.30
CA LEU A 1 -1.12 -8.46 23.94
C LEU A 1 -0.98 -9.96 23.72
N GLN A 2 -2.02 -10.62 23.22
CA GLN A 2 -2.01 -12.04 22.85
C GLN A 2 -2.07 -12.16 21.32
N LEU A 3 -1.10 -12.84 20.70
CA LEU A 3 -1.12 -13.13 19.27
C LEU A 3 -1.51 -14.59 19.05
N HIS A 4 -2.63 -14.81 18.36
CA HIS A 4 -3.12 -16.13 17.98
C HIS A 4 -2.97 -16.32 16.48
N LEU A 5 -2.37 -17.45 16.08
CA LEU A 5 -2.30 -17.86 14.68
C LEU A 5 -3.12 -19.14 14.51
N SER A 6 -4.14 -19.07 13.66
CA SER A 6 -4.96 -20.21 13.26
C SER A 6 -4.79 -20.44 11.76
N ALA A 7 -3.85 -21.30 11.40
CA ALA A 7 -3.69 -21.74 10.03
C ALA A 7 -4.03 -23.23 9.98
N ALA A 8 -4.86 -23.63 9.01
CA ALA A 8 -4.99 -25.03 8.61
C ALA A 8 -4.10 -25.23 7.37
N PRO A 9 -2.78 -25.45 7.53
CA PRO A 9 -1.82 -25.47 6.41
C PRO A 9 -2.15 -26.55 5.36
N GLU A 10 -2.83 -27.62 5.77
CA GLU A 10 -3.34 -28.68 4.91
C GLU A 10 -4.51 -28.24 4.00
N SER A 11 -5.09 -27.06 4.25
CA SER A 11 -6.10 -26.42 3.40
C SER A 11 -5.53 -25.31 2.52
N ALA A 12 -4.26 -24.94 2.69
CA ALA A 12 -3.64 -23.84 1.95
C ALA A 12 -3.17 -24.31 0.56
N GLU A 13 -3.70 -23.70 -0.49
CA GLU A 13 -3.25 -23.89 -1.86
C GLU A 13 -2.30 -22.74 -2.24
N PRO A 14 -1.23 -23.01 -3.01
CA PRO A 14 -0.35 -21.97 -3.51
C PRO A 14 -1.13 -20.93 -4.33
N VAL A 15 -0.98 -19.66 -3.99
CA VAL A 15 -1.50 -18.53 -4.77
C VAL A 15 -0.35 -17.91 -5.60
N PRO A 16 -0.58 -17.59 -6.88
CA PRO A 16 0.41 -16.83 -7.65
C PRO A 16 0.65 -15.46 -7.04
N GLY A 17 1.91 -15.08 -6.85
CA GLY A 17 2.24 -13.80 -6.26
C GLY A 17 3.72 -13.57 -5.99
N ASP A 18 4.07 -12.32 -5.70
CA ASP A 18 5.37 -11.94 -5.17
C ASP A 18 5.35 -12.13 -3.65
N THR A 19 6.13 -13.11 -3.18
CA THR A 19 6.25 -13.47 -1.76
C THR A 19 6.63 -12.29 -0.88
N ASN A 20 7.56 -11.43 -1.33
CA ASN A 20 8.01 -10.28 -0.54
C ASN A 20 6.91 -9.24 -0.39
N ARG A 21 6.12 -9.02 -1.45
CA ARG A 21 4.99 -8.09 -1.44
C ARG A 21 3.83 -8.61 -0.60
N LEU A 22 3.53 -9.91 -0.67
CA LEU A 22 2.54 -10.53 0.20
C LEU A 22 2.98 -10.51 1.67
N GLN A 23 4.26 -10.73 1.96
CA GLN A 23 4.80 -10.55 3.30
C GLN A 23 4.62 -9.11 3.79
N GLN A 24 4.87 -8.11 2.93
CA GLN A 24 4.64 -6.70 3.26
C GLN A 24 3.18 -6.41 3.60
N VAL A 25 2.22 -7.02 2.88
CA VAL A 25 0.79 -6.92 3.20
C VAL A 25 0.53 -7.40 4.63
N ILE A 26 0.99 -8.61 4.97
CA ILE A 26 0.77 -9.21 6.29
C ILE A 26 1.44 -8.41 7.39
N LEU A 27 2.67 -7.93 7.18
CA LEU A 27 3.39 -7.11 8.15
C LEU A 27 2.70 -5.77 8.41
N ASN A 28 2.14 -5.14 7.38
CA ASN A 28 1.39 -3.89 7.54
C ASN A 28 0.11 -4.11 8.37
N LEU A 29 -0.64 -5.18 8.08
CA LEU A 29 -1.86 -5.50 8.83
C LEU A 29 -1.57 -5.87 10.29
N LEU A 30 -0.58 -6.73 10.51
CA LEU A 30 -0.14 -7.12 11.86
C LEU A 30 0.40 -5.94 12.65
N SER A 31 1.22 -5.09 12.04
CA SER A 31 1.76 -3.90 12.68
C SER A 31 0.64 -2.97 13.13
N ASN A 32 -0.38 -2.75 12.29
CA ASN A 32 -1.56 -1.98 12.68
C ASN A 32 -2.33 -2.63 13.83
N ALA A 33 -2.63 -3.93 13.74
CA ALA A 33 -3.36 -4.64 14.79
C ALA A 33 -2.63 -4.56 16.14
N ILE A 34 -1.30 -4.77 16.16
CA ILE A 34 -0.47 -4.64 17.36
C ILE A 34 -0.48 -3.20 17.88
N LYS A 35 -0.32 -2.22 16.97
CA LYS A 35 -0.24 -0.80 17.30
C LYS A 35 -1.53 -0.27 17.92
N PHE A 36 -2.70 -0.70 17.45
CA PHE A 36 -4.00 -0.19 17.89
C PHE A 36 -4.68 -1.09 18.93
N THR A 37 -4.03 -2.17 19.38
CA THR A 37 -4.55 -3.04 20.43
C THR A 37 -3.85 -2.76 21.76
N PRO A 38 -4.58 -2.38 22.83
CA PRO A 38 -3.98 -2.10 24.12
C PRO A 38 -3.41 -3.35 24.79
N GLU A 39 -2.64 -3.16 25.86
CA GLU A 39 -2.20 -4.26 26.70
C GLU A 39 -3.38 -5.11 27.20
N GLY A 40 -3.17 -6.43 27.30
CA GLY A 40 -4.25 -7.39 27.59
C GLY A 40 -5.17 -7.72 26.41
N GLY A 41 -5.15 -6.97 25.30
CA GLY A 41 -5.93 -7.27 24.10
C GLY A 41 -5.40 -8.45 23.29
N ARG A 42 -6.13 -8.80 22.22
CA ARG A 42 -5.89 -9.95 21.36
C ARG A 42 -5.80 -9.54 19.89
N VAL A 43 -4.87 -10.18 19.17
CA VAL A 43 -4.78 -10.17 17.71
C VAL A 43 -4.85 -11.62 17.25
N GLU A 44 -5.71 -11.90 16.28
CA GLU A 44 -5.90 -13.21 15.67
C GLU A 44 -5.62 -13.13 14.17
N VAL A 45 -4.72 -13.97 13.70
CA VAL A 45 -4.46 -14.18 12.28
C VAL A 45 -5.00 -15.54 11.90
N SER A 46 -5.86 -15.59 10.90
CA SER A 46 -6.34 -16.85 10.36
C SER A 46 -6.15 -16.96 8.85
N LEU A 47 -5.89 -18.18 8.40
CA LEU A 47 -5.81 -18.56 6.99
C LEU A 47 -6.82 -19.68 6.74
N SER A 48 -7.79 -19.44 5.85
CA SER A 48 -8.77 -20.43 5.40
C SER A 48 -8.82 -20.51 3.89
N ARG A 49 -9.24 -21.68 3.38
CA ARG A 49 -9.65 -21.86 1.99
C ARG A 49 -11.13 -21.57 1.88
N GLU A 50 -11.48 -20.62 1.04
CA GLU A 50 -12.84 -20.28 0.66
C GLU A 50 -13.12 -20.73 -0.78
N ALA A 51 -14.40 -20.73 -1.19
CA ALA A 51 -14.78 -21.15 -2.54
C ALA A 51 -14.10 -20.33 -3.67
N ALA A 52 -13.71 -19.09 -3.36
CA ALA A 52 -13.06 -18.16 -4.27
C ALA A 52 -11.55 -18.03 -4.04
N GLY A 53 -10.90 -18.94 -3.29
CA GLY A 53 -9.44 -18.93 -3.10
C GLY A 53 -9.00 -18.95 -1.64
N MET A 54 -7.87 -18.32 -1.33
CA MET A 54 -7.35 -18.18 0.02
C MET A 54 -7.89 -16.92 0.68
N GLN A 55 -8.33 -17.03 1.92
CA GLN A 55 -8.72 -15.91 2.76
C GLN A 55 -7.78 -15.79 3.95
N ILE A 56 -7.25 -14.60 4.17
CA ILE A 56 -6.47 -14.23 5.34
C ILE A 56 -7.27 -13.21 6.12
N LYS A 57 -7.48 -13.46 7.41
CA LYS A 57 -8.11 -12.52 8.33
C LYS A 57 -7.14 -12.10 9.41
N VAL A 58 -7.04 -10.80 9.64
CA VAL A 58 -6.33 -10.21 10.77
C VAL A 58 -7.37 -9.45 11.60
N ALA A 59 -7.75 -10.04 12.73
CA ALA A 59 -8.74 -9.48 13.65
C ALA A 59 -8.06 -9.04 14.94
N ASP A 60 -8.48 -7.90 15.48
CA ASP A 60 -7.99 -7.37 16.75
C ASP A 60 -9.13 -6.96 17.68
N THR A 61 -8.81 -6.83 18.97
CA THR A 61 -9.75 -6.32 19.99
C THR A 61 -9.35 -4.89 20.42
N GLY A 62 -8.80 -4.12 19.50
CA GLY A 62 -8.21 -2.82 19.75
C GLY A 62 -9.20 -1.67 19.78
N GLU A 63 -8.69 -0.47 19.54
CA GLU A 63 -9.41 0.80 19.58
C GLU A 63 -10.59 0.88 18.59
N GLY A 64 -10.67 -0.04 17.62
CA GLY A 64 -11.70 -0.05 16.60
C GLY A 64 -11.60 1.12 15.62
N ILE A 65 -12.57 1.20 14.70
CA ILE A 65 -12.57 2.21 13.63
C ILE A 65 -13.88 2.97 13.70
N ALA A 66 -13.80 4.31 13.67
CA ALA A 66 -14.99 5.16 13.58
C ALA A 66 -15.76 4.85 12.29
N PRO A 67 -17.09 4.67 12.33
CA PRO A 67 -17.89 4.35 11.14
C PRO A 67 -17.70 5.33 9.98
N GLU A 68 -17.53 6.62 10.27
CA GLU A 68 -17.24 7.68 9.31
C GLU A 68 -15.84 7.60 8.68
N PHE A 69 -14.89 6.91 9.34
CA PHE A 69 -13.54 6.72 8.85
C PHE A 69 -13.37 5.41 8.08
N LEU A 70 -14.18 4.39 8.38
CA LEU A 70 -14.08 3.06 7.77
C LEU A 70 -14.05 3.08 6.22
N PRO A 71 -14.89 3.87 5.51
CA PRO A 71 -14.83 3.98 4.05
C PRO A 71 -13.52 4.56 3.51
N HIS A 72 -12.75 5.22 4.38
CA HIS A 72 -11.53 5.96 4.04
C HIS A 72 -10.26 5.32 4.61
N VAL A 73 -10.37 4.16 5.26
CA VAL A 73 -9.25 3.52 5.98
C VAL A 73 -8.09 3.12 5.04
N PHE A 74 -8.37 2.94 3.75
CA PHE A 74 -7.39 2.63 2.72
C PHE A 74 -6.91 3.86 1.92
N ASP A 75 -7.37 5.07 2.25
CA ASP A 75 -6.94 6.30 1.60
C ASP A 75 -5.51 6.68 2.05
N ARG A 76 -4.69 7.14 1.09
CA ARG A 76 -3.31 7.57 1.37
C ARG A 76 -3.31 8.81 2.26
N PHE A 77 -2.39 8.85 3.22
CA PHE A 77 -2.20 9.98 4.15
C PHE A 77 -3.42 10.28 5.02
N ARG A 78 -4.37 9.34 5.11
CA ARG A 78 -5.57 9.47 5.92
C ARG A 78 -5.33 8.82 7.28
N GLN A 79 -5.60 9.56 8.36
CA GLN A 79 -5.55 9.07 9.74
C GLN A 79 -6.85 9.44 10.45
N ALA A 80 -7.35 8.54 11.30
CA ALA A 80 -8.43 8.87 12.22
C ALA A 80 -7.94 9.94 13.20
N ASP A 81 -8.80 10.91 13.51
CA ASP A 81 -8.56 12.18 14.22
C ASP A 81 -7.19 12.44 14.88
N ALA A 82 -6.72 13.69 14.72
CA ALA A 82 -5.44 14.21 15.21
C ALA A 82 -5.19 14.06 16.73
N THR A 83 -6.20 13.69 17.52
CA THR A 83 -6.07 13.35 18.95
C THR A 83 -5.48 11.95 19.17
N MET A 84 -5.80 10.94 18.35
CA MET A 84 -5.17 9.61 18.40
C MET A 84 -3.83 9.57 17.66
N SER A 85 -3.65 10.43 16.65
CA SER A 85 -2.38 10.58 15.92
C SER A 85 -1.20 10.97 16.81
N ARG A 86 -1.43 11.57 17.99
CA ARG A 86 -0.35 11.93 18.94
C ARG A 86 0.24 10.74 19.69
N THR A 87 -0.54 9.68 19.88
CA THR A 87 -0.09 8.46 20.58
C THR A 87 0.56 7.48 19.61
N HIS A 88 0.15 7.53 18.34
CA HIS A 88 0.39 6.48 17.37
C HIS A 88 0.88 7.05 16.03
N ALA A 89 2.11 7.60 16.01
CA ALA A 89 2.73 8.18 14.81
C ALA A 89 2.79 7.20 13.61
N GLY A 90 2.50 7.68 12.41
CA GLY A 90 2.57 6.95 11.14
C GLY A 90 2.20 7.85 9.96
N LEU A 91 2.58 7.50 8.73
CA LEU A 91 2.31 8.33 7.54
C LEU A 91 0.92 8.11 6.91
N GLY A 92 0.12 7.17 7.43
CA GLY A 92 -1.17 6.80 6.82
C GLY A 92 -1.02 6.10 5.47
N LEU A 93 0.10 5.41 5.24
CA LEU A 93 0.39 4.70 3.98
C LEU A 93 0.18 3.18 4.07
N GLY A 94 0.30 2.58 5.26
CA GLY A 94 0.35 1.13 5.42
C GLY A 94 -0.84 0.40 4.80
N LEU A 95 -2.07 0.84 5.09
CA LEU A 95 -3.28 0.21 4.54
C LEU A 95 -3.48 0.53 3.06
N ALA A 96 -3.12 1.72 2.59
CA ALA A 96 -3.16 2.05 1.17
C ALA A 96 -2.22 1.13 0.35
N ILE A 97 -1.02 0.85 0.87
CA ILE A 97 -0.08 -0.13 0.30
C ILE A 97 -0.68 -1.53 0.30
N VAL A 98 -1.33 -1.94 1.40
CA VAL A 98 -2.02 -3.25 1.47
C VAL A 98 -3.02 -3.40 0.33
N ARG A 99 -3.91 -2.41 0.13
CA ARG A 99 -4.90 -2.45 -0.94
C ARG A 99 -4.25 -2.56 -2.32
N GLU A 100 -3.26 -1.72 -2.60
CA GLU A 100 -2.58 -1.72 -3.89
C GLU A 100 -1.88 -3.05 -4.18
N LEU A 101 -1.16 -3.61 -3.20
CA LEU A 101 -0.47 -4.88 -3.38
C LEU A 101 -1.45 -6.04 -3.54
N VAL A 102 -2.52 -6.10 -2.75
CA VAL A 102 -3.54 -7.15 -2.87
C VAL A 102 -4.25 -7.09 -4.22
N GLU A 103 -4.61 -5.89 -4.69
CA GLU A 103 -5.23 -5.70 -6.01
C GLU A 103 -4.29 -6.08 -7.15
N GLN A 104 -2.99 -5.78 -7.05
CA GLN A 104 -1.97 -6.22 -8.02
C GLN A 104 -1.85 -7.74 -8.09
N HIS A 105 -2.19 -8.44 -7.01
CA HIS A 105 -2.26 -9.90 -6.94
C HIS A 105 -3.62 -10.46 -7.38
N GLY A 106 -4.51 -9.62 -7.92
CA GLY A 106 -5.85 -10.01 -8.34
C GLY A 106 -6.81 -10.32 -7.18
N GLY A 107 -6.43 -9.93 -5.95
CA GLY A 107 -7.22 -10.15 -4.75
C GLY A 107 -8.11 -8.98 -4.37
N THR A 108 -8.77 -9.11 -3.21
CA THR A 108 -9.52 -8.04 -2.57
C THR A 108 -9.11 -7.88 -1.11
N VAL A 109 -9.23 -6.66 -0.59
CA VAL A 109 -9.09 -6.40 0.85
C VAL A 109 -10.27 -5.58 1.35
N GLU A 110 -10.80 -5.98 2.50
CA GLU A 110 -11.93 -5.34 3.17
C GLU A 110 -11.57 -5.09 4.64
N ALA A 111 -12.21 -4.09 5.23
CA ALA A 111 -12.08 -3.75 6.64
C ALA A 111 -13.46 -3.66 7.28
N GLU A 112 -13.61 -4.28 8.44
CA GLU A 112 -14.83 -4.29 9.24
C GLU A 112 -14.51 -3.85 10.68
N SER A 113 -15.40 -3.06 11.27
CA SER A 113 -15.35 -2.70 12.69
C SER A 113 -16.74 -2.33 13.17
N ALA A 114 -17.13 -2.78 14.36
CA ALA A 114 -18.41 -2.41 14.97
C ALA A 114 -18.39 -1.02 15.65
N GLY A 115 -17.28 -0.29 15.52
CA GLY A 115 -17.09 1.05 16.08
C GLY A 115 -15.93 1.13 17.07
N ILE A 116 -15.77 2.30 17.68
CA ILE A 116 -14.70 2.57 18.64
C ILE A 116 -14.79 1.62 19.84
N GLY A 117 -13.66 1.02 20.20
CA GLY A 117 -13.48 0.05 21.28
C GLY A 117 -13.94 -1.37 20.96
N GLN A 118 -14.35 -1.65 19.72
CA GLN A 118 -14.83 -2.98 19.30
C GLN A 118 -13.81 -3.73 18.44
N GLY A 119 -12.59 -3.22 18.30
CA GLY A 119 -11.56 -3.77 17.43
C GLY A 119 -11.89 -3.66 15.93
N ALA A 120 -11.01 -4.22 15.11
CA ALA A 120 -11.15 -4.24 13.67
C ALA A 120 -10.81 -5.62 13.09
N THR A 121 -11.38 -5.93 11.93
CA THR A 121 -11.05 -7.12 11.15
C THR A 121 -10.70 -6.71 9.73
N PHE A 122 -9.51 -7.10 9.28
CA PHE A 122 -9.07 -6.94 7.89
C PHE A 122 -9.10 -8.30 7.20
N THR A 123 -9.82 -8.39 6.09
CA THR A 123 -9.98 -9.62 5.31
C THR A 123 -9.30 -9.44 3.96
N VAL A 124 -8.31 -10.27 3.64
CA VAL A 124 -7.61 -10.33 2.36
C VAL A 124 -8.00 -11.62 1.65
N ASN A 125 -8.50 -11.53 0.42
CA ASN A 125 -8.80 -12.69 -0.42
C ASN A 125 -7.83 -12.75 -1.60
N LEU A 126 -7.23 -13.91 -1.86
CA LEU A 126 -6.25 -14.17 -2.92
C LEU A 126 -6.63 -15.42 -3.72
N GLY A 127 -6.31 -15.45 -5.01
CA GLY A 127 -6.51 -16.65 -5.85
C GLY A 127 -7.92 -16.84 -6.43
N GLY A 128 -8.82 -15.87 -6.22
CA GLY A 128 -10.11 -15.82 -6.90
C GLY A 128 -10.06 -14.98 -8.15
N LEU A 129 -10.55 -15.50 -9.28
CA LEU A 129 -11.02 -14.60 -10.34
C LEU A 129 -12.05 -13.66 -9.70
N PRO A 130 -11.95 -12.33 -9.88
CA PRO A 130 -12.74 -11.39 -9.10
C PRO A 130 -14.23 -11.64 -9.32
N ALA A 131 -14.94 -11.99 -8.24
CA ALA A 131 -16.39 -11.83 -8.19
C ALA A 131 -16.66 -10.33 -8.32
N SER A 132 -17.38 -9.95 -9.37
CA SER A 132 -17.64 -8.55 -9.72
C SER A 132 -18.23 -7.78 -8.55
N ALA A 133 -17.43 -6.94 -7.90
CA ALA A 133 -17.97 -5.73 -7.29
C ALA A 133 -18.65 -4.92 -8.40
N PRO A 134 -19.80 -4.27 -8.15
CA PRO A 134 -20.38 -3.33 -9.10
C PRO A 134 -19.35 -2.24 -9.36
N ARG A 135 -18.62 -2.37 -10.47
CA ARG A 135 -17.80 -1.29 -10.99
C ARG A 135 -18.78 -0.18 -11.34
N GLU A 136 -18.93 0.78 -10.44
CA GLU A 136 -19.24 2.13 -10.87
C GLU A 136 -18.21 2.45 -11.93
N ARG A 137 -18.68 2.52 -13.17
CA ARG A 137 -17.91 2.87 -14.35
C ARG A 137 -17.48 4.32 -14.22
N ARG A 138 -16.51 4.61 -13.34
CA ARG A 138 -15.58 5.68 -13.64
C ARG A 138 -14.69 5.14 -14.73
N SER A 139 -15.05 5.49 -15.96
CA SER A 139 -14.23 5.38 -17.17
C SER A 139 -12.83 5.95 -16.90
N HIS A 140 -11.95 5.14 -16.31
CA HIS A 140 -10.53 5.22 -16.54
C HIS A 140 -10.28 4.24 -17.66
N ARG A 141 -10.31 4.80 -18.86
CA ARG A 141 -9.99 4.15 -20.12
C ARG A 141 -8.77 3.27 -19.89
N SER A 142 -8.96 1.95 -20.03
CA SER A 142 -7.89 0.97 -20.06
C SER A 142 -6.85 1.43 -21.09
N THR A 143 -5.65 1.78 -20.65
CA THR A 143 -4.47 1.81 -21.50
C THR A 143 -3.81 0.44 -21.40
N THR A 144 -4.47 -0.58 -21.91
CA THR A 144 -3.77 -1.76 -22.40
C THR A 144 -3.18 -1.37 -23.75
N ASP A 145 -1.86 -1.43 -23.85
CA ASP A 145 -1.06 -1.30 -25.07
C ASP A 145 -0.91 0.12 -25.67
N THR A 146 -0.61 1.09 -24.83
CA THR A 146 0.18 2.26 -25.29
C THR A 146 1.66 1.92 -25.12
N PRO A 147 2.53 2.12 -26.14
CA PRO A 147 3.97 2.13 -25.88
C PRO A 147 4.20 3.05 -24.69
N HIS A 148 4.92 2.59 -23.65
CA HIS A 148 5.39 3.50 -22.62
C HIS A 148 5.89 4.75 -23.34
N PRO A 149 5.37 5.95 -23.05
CA PRO A 149 5.80 7.14 -23.76
C PRO A 149 7.31 7.18 -23.57
N SER A 150 8.07 6.94 -24.65
CA SER A 150 9.52 6.95 -24.52
C SER A 150 9.86 8.34 -24.01
N LEU A 151 10.64 8.41 -22.94
CA LEU A 151 11.07 9.69 -22.38
C LEU A 151 12.12 10.36 -23.27
N ASN A 152 12.36 9.82 -24.47
CA ASN A 152 13.10 10.42 -25.55
C ASN A 152 12.71 11.90 -25.69
N ASN A 153 13.73 12.77 -25.63
CA ASN A 153 13.63 14.23 -25.70
C ASN A 153 13.09 14.94 -24.44
N LEU A 154 12.80 14.22 -23.35
CA LEU A 154 12.54 14.84 -22.05
C LEU A 154 13.85 15.07 -21.29
N ARG A 155 13.98 16.27 -20.74
CA ARG A 155 15.01 16.60 -19.76
C ARG A 155 14.38 16.57 -18.37
N ILE A 156 14.82 15.64 -17.54
CA ILE A 156 14.26 15.40 -16.21
C ILE A 156 15.31 15.79 -15.16
N LEU A 157 14.92 16.63 -14.20
CA LEU A 157 15.73 16.97 -13.04
C LEU A 157 15.25 16.13 -11.85
N VAL A 158 16.10 15.24 -11.35
CA VAL A 158 15.84 14.41 -10.16
C VAL A 158 16.49 15.11 -8.96
N VAL A 159 15.67 15.40 -7.94
CA VAL A 159 16.12 15.98 -6.67
C VAL A 159 15.94 14.91 -5.60
N GLU A 160 17.04 14.26 -5.22
CA GLU A 160 17.03 13.09 -4.32
C GLU A 160 18.25 13.18 -3.40
N ASP A 161 18.04 13.18 -2.08
CA ASP A 161 19.11 13.36 -1.10
C ASP A 161 19.87 12.05 -0.82
N ASP A 162 19.20 10.91 -0.97
CA ASP A 162 19.82 9.59 -0.85
C ASP A 162 20.60 9.18 -2.12
N ALA A 163 21.84 8.73 -1.96
CA ALA A 163 22.71 8.42 -3.09
C ALA A 163 22.28 7.19 -3.90
N ASP A 164 21.85 6.14 -3.21
CA ASP A 164 21.50 4.86 -3.82
C ASP A 164 20.15 4.98 -4.56
N ALA A 165 19.17 5.64 -3.94
CA ALA A 165 17.88 5.94 -4.56
C ALA A 165 18.02 6.84 -5.79
N ARG A 166 18.92 7.83 -5.74
CA ARG A 166 19.22 8.73 -6.86
C ARG A 166 19.83 7.98 -8.03
N GLU A 167 20.77 7.06 -7.76
CA GLU A 167 21.38 6.22 -8.79
C GLU A 167 20.34 5.32 -9.46
N LEU A 168 19.54 4.59 -8.68
CA LEU A 168 18.50 3.70 -9.18
C LEU A 168 17.46 4.44 -10.04
N THR A 169 17.02 5.61 -9.58
CA THR A 169 16.06 6.46 -10.31
C THR A 169 16.63 6.97 -11.62
N THR A 170 17.92 7.34 -11.63
CA THR A 170 18.62 7.81 -12.83
C THR A 170 18.71 6.73 -13.88
N MET A 171 19.10 5.51 -13.48
CA MET A 171 19.20 4.37 -14.38
C MET A 171 17.85 4.06 -15.02
N ALA A 172 16.77 3.99 -14.23
CA ALA A 172 15.43 3.69 -14.74
C ALA A 172 14.92 4.74 -15.75
N LEU A 173 15.17 6.03 -15.49
CA LEU A 173 14.76 7.11 -16.38
C LEU A 173 15.60 7.18 -17.67
N GLN A 174 16.90 6.87 -17.59
CA GLN A 174 17.78 6.78 -18.76
C GLN A 174 17.44 5.57 -19.63
N ASP A 175 17.14 4.42 -19.03
CA ASP A 175 16.67 3.22 -19.75
C ASP A 175 15.34 3.49 -20.48
N ALA A 176 14.50 4.36 -19.93
CA ALA A 176 13.27 4.83 -20.56
C ALA A 176 13.49 5.95 -21.61
N GLY A 177 14.74 6.39 -21.83
CA GLY A 177 15.15 7.31 -22.90
C GLY A 177 15.26 8.79 -22.52
N ALA A 178 15.14 9.15 -21.23
CA ALA A 178 15.22 10.54 -20.79
C ALA A 178 16.67 11.04 -20.68
N THR A 179 16.87 12.35 -20.88
CA THR A 179 18.09 13.03 -20.44
C THR A 179 17.92 13.44 -18.98
N VAL A 180 18.69 12.84 -18.08
CA VAL A 180 18.51 13.03 -16.64
C VAL A 180 19.64 13.90 -16.07
N THR A 181 19.26 14.94 -15.33
CA THR A 181 20.15 15.72 -14.46
C THR A 181 19.79 15.40 -13.01
N THR A 182 20.76 15.13 -12.17
CA THR A 182 20.52 14.79 -10.76
C THR A 182 21.13 15.83 -9.85
N VAL A 183 20.42 16.17 -8.78
CA VAL A 183 20.88 17.05 -7.71
C VAL A 183 20.49 16.45 -6.37
N SER A 184 21.24 16.82 -5.33
CA SER A 184 21.04 16.28 -3.98
C SER A 184 20.20 17.19 -3.08
N SER A 185 19.89 18.40 -3.56
CA SER A 185 19.22 19.41 -2.75
C SER A 185 18.38 20.38 -3.58
N VAL A 186 17.39 21.01 -2.94
CA VAL A 186 16.54 22.04 -3.55
C VAL A 186 17.34 23.27 -4.03
N PRO A 187 18.34 23.79 -3.29
CA PRO A 187 19.18 24.88 -3.78
C PRO A 187 19.93 24.54 -5.07
N GLU A 188 20.49 23.33 -5.17
CA GLU A 188 21.13 22.83 -6.40
C GLU A 188 20.12 22.72 -7.55
N ALA A 189 18.90 22.25 -7.27
CA ALA A 189 17.83 22.15 -8.26
C ALA A 189 17.49 23.51 -8.89
N LEU A 190 17.34 24.54 -8.04
CA LEU A 190 17.06 25.91 -8.50
C LEU A 190 18.22 26.47 -9.36
N GLY A 191 19.47 26.17 -8.99
CA GLY A 191 20.65 26.52 -9.80
C GLY A 191 20.66 25.85 -11.17
N ALA A 192 20.35 24.55 -11.22
CA ALA A 192 20.29 23.77 -12.46
C ALA A 192 19.17 24.24 -13.41
N ILE A 193 18.01 24.61 -12.86
CA ILE A 193 16.89 25.17 -13.64
C ILE A 193 17.27 26.55 -14.19
N ALA A 194 17.87 27.42 -13.37
CA ALA A 194 18.24 28.78 -13.78
C ALA A 194 19.27 28.80 -14.94
N GLY A 195 20.26 27.90 -14.91
CA GLY A 195 21.29 27.80 -15.97
C GLY A 195 20.75 27.31 -17.33
N THR A 196 19.57 26.69 -17.37
CA THR A 196 18.99 26.11 -18.59
C THR A 196 18.25 27.15 -19.46
N THR A 197 18.00 28.35 -18.94
CA THR A 197 17.22 29.40 -19.62
C THR A 197 18.05 30.28 -20.58
N ALA A 198 19.37 30.09 -20.65
CA ALA A 198 20.29 30.98 -21.38
C ALA A 198 20.71 30.51 -22.78
N THR A 199 20.09 29.46 -23.34
CA THR A 199 20.37 29.04 -24.72
C THR A 199 19.08 28.63 -25.42
N ARG A 200 18.44 29.60 -26.04
CA ARG A 200 17.50 29.39 -27.13
C ARG A 200 17.52 30.58 -28.07
#